data_AF-A0A1J1LCP0-F1
#
_entry.id   AF-A0A1J1LCP0-F1
#
_cell.length_a   1.000
_cell.length_b   1.000
_cell.length_c   1.000
_cell.angle_alpha   90.00
_cell.angle_beta   90.00
_cell.angle_gamma   90.00
#
_symmetry.space_group_name_H-M   'P 1'
#
loop_
_entity.id
_entity.type
_entity.pdbx_description
1 polymer ?
#
loop_
_entity_poly.entity_id
_entity_poly.type
_entity_poly.pdbx_seq_one_letter_code
_entity_poly.pdbx_strand_id
1 'polypeptide(L)'
;MNRKSIFYTLMIELLTGGTATTLALVLAFKTFSQTSQASPIPSPSTQFPQAVPGMGGMMGQPDQHFTVMMIPHHEGAIAMADLALQRSQHPEILTLAQFIKDSQTREIEKMRTW
;
A
#
# COMPACT_ATOMS: atom_id res chain seq x y z
N MET A 1 9.24 -10.78 29.41
CA MET A 1 9.58 -11.21 28.03
C MET A 1 9.91 -9.96 27.23
N ASN A 2 11.18 -9.75 26.88
CA ASN A 2 11.68 -8.47 26.38
C ASN A 2 11.38 -8.31 24.88
N ARG A 3 10.77 -7.18 24.47
CA ARG A 3 10.33 -6.91 23.09
C ARG A 3 11.43 -7.12 22.04
N LYS A 4 12.69 -6.88 22.41
CA LYS A 4 13.88 -7.13 21.56
C LYS A 4 14.03 -8.61 21.18
N SER A 5 13.71 -9.53 22.09
CA SER A 5 13.82 -10.99 21.85
C SER A 5 12.81 -11.50 20.83
N ILE A 6 11.63 -10.88 20.73
CA ILE A 6 10.58 -11.28 19.80
C ILE A 6 10.99 -10.95 18.35
N PHE A 7 11.66 -9.81 18.14
CA PHE A 7 12.14 -9.42 16.81
C PHE A 7 13.29 -10.31 16.31
N TYR A 8 14.19 -10.74 17.19
CA TYR A 8 15.24 -11.68 16.80
C TYR A 8 14.69 -13.08 16.50
N THR A 9 13.69 -13.54 17.25
CA THR A 9 13.01 -14.82 16.96
C THR A 9 12.25 -14.77 15.64
N LEU A 10 11.56 -13.67 15.32
CA LEU A 10 10.80 -13.57 14.06
C LEU A 10 11.70 -13.47 12.81
N MET A 11 12.88 -12.86 12.92
CA MET A 11 13.84 -12.72 11.81
C MET A 11 14.65 -13.99 11.55
N ILE A 12 14.88 -14.84 12.56
CA ILE A 12 15.63 -16.11 12.40
C ILE A 12 14.78 -17.16 11.65
N GLU A 13 13.45 -17.16 11.82
CA GLU A 13 12.58 -18.12 11.12
C GLU A 13 12.42 -17.85 9.61
N LEU A 14 12.72 -16.63 9.14
CA LEU A 14 12.67 -16.31 7.70
C LEU A 14 13.86 -16.90 6.92
N LEU A 15 14.90 -17.40 7.61
CA LEU A 15 16.13 -17.89 6.98
C LEU A 15 16.27 -19.43 6.98
N THR A 16 15.44 -20.15 7.75
CA THR A 16 15.43 -21.61 7.79
C THR A 16 14.02 -22.13 7.55
N GLY A 17 13.70 -22.39 6.28
CA GLY A 17 12.39 -22.89 5.85
C GLY A 17 11.88 -24.06 6.70
N GLY A 18 10.81 -23.80 7.46
CA GLY A 18 10.08 -24.79 8.25
C GLY A 18 8.70 -25.02 7.65
N THR A 19 8.51 -26.17 7.02
CA THR A 19 7.31 -26.58 6.24
C THR A 19 6.09 -26.98 7.08
N ALA A 20 5.93 -26.48 8.31
CA ALA A 20 4.92 -27.02 9.25
C ALA A 20 3.75 -26.08 9.59
N THR A 21 3.76 -24.81 9.18
CA THR A 21 2.76 -23.80 9.62
C THR A 21 1.64 -23.49 8.62
N THR A 22 1.55 -24.20 7.49
CA THR A 22 0.50 -23.93 6.48
C THR A 22 -0.89 -24.40 6.90
N LEU A 23 -1.03 -25.32 7.86
CA LEU A 23 -2.35 -25.84 8.24
C LEU A 23 -3.12 -24.95 9.24
N ALA A 24 -2.42 -24.21 10.10
CA ALA A 24 -3.06 -23.34 11.09
C ALA A 24 -3.53 -22.00 10.50
N LEU A 25 -2.84 -21.48 9.47
CA LEU A 25 -3.15 -20.18 8.89
C LEU A 25 -4.43 -20.19 8.04
N VAL A 26 -4.76 -21.30 7.38
CA VAL A 26 -5.98 -21.43 6.56
C VAL A 26 -7.24 -21.44 7.43
N LEU A 27 -7.19 -22.07 8.62
CA LEU A 27 -8.32 -22.13 9.54
C LEU A 27 -8.65 -20.75 10.14
N ALA A 28 -7.63 -19.96 10.49
CA ALA A 28 -7.83 -18.59 11.00
C ALA A 28 -8.43 -17.65 9.94
N PHE A 29 -8.09 -17.84 8.65
CA PHE A 29 -8.62 -17.01 7.57
C PHE A 29 -10.12 -17.27 7.31
N LYS A 30 -10.56 -18.54 7.39
CA LYS A 30 -11.96 -18.91 7.14
C LYS A 30 -12.93 -18.38 8.20
N THR A 31 -12.49 -18.26 9.46
CA THR A 31 -13.30 -17.71 10.55
C THR A 31 -13.42 -16.18 10.48
N PHE A 32 -12.40 -15.48 9.99
CA PHE A 32 -12.44 -14.02 9.88
C PHE A 32 -13.35 -13.53 8.74
N SER A 33 -13.48 -14.29 7.65
CA SER A 33 -14.30 -13.90 6.48
C SER A 33 -15.82 -13.82 6.73
N GLN A 34 -16.34 -14.25 7.89
CA GLN A 34 -17.79 -14.40 8.11
C GLN A 34 -18.48 -13.23 8.83
N THR A 35 -17.77 -12.18 9.26
CA THR A 35 -18.38 -11.08 10.03
C THR A 35 -18.47 -9.73 9.30
N SER A 36 -18.22 -9.69 7.99
CA SER A 36 -18.35 -8.44 7.22
C SER A 36 -19.61 -8.45 6.34
N GLN A 37 -20.79 -8.48 6.97
CA GLN A 37 -22.01 -8.01 6.32
C GLN A 37 -22.11 -6.49 6.53
N ALA A 38 -21.63 -5.72 5.55
CA ALA A 38 -21.95 -4.31 5.45
C ALA A 38 -23.38 -4.17 4.91
N SER A 39 -24.24 -3.46 5.64
CA SER A 39 -25.59 -3.12 5.16
C SER A 39 -25.51 -2.26 3.89
N PRO A 40 -26.36 -2.49 2.88
CA PRO A 40 -26.39 -1.65 1.69
C PRO A 40 -26.95 -0.27 2.06
N ILE A 41 -26.11 0.75 2.03
CA ILE A 41 -26.53 2.15 2.02
C ILE A 41 -27.22 2.39 0.67
N PRO A 42 -28.48 2.85 0.60
CA PRO A 42 -29.09 3.21 -0.68
C PRO A 42 -28.33 4.39 -1.28
N SER A 43 -27.71 4.18 -2.45
CA SER A 43 -27.06 5.23 -3.22
C SER A 43 -28.10 6.26 -3.66
N PRO A 44 -27.88 7.58 -3.46
CA PRO A 44 -28.69 8.58 -4.13
C PRO A 44 -28.43 8.45 -5.64
N SER A 45 -29.50 8.24 -6.41
CA SER A 45 -29.49 8.25 -7.86
C SER A 45 -29.09 9.64 -8.36
N THR A 46 -27.79 9.87 -8.43
CA THR A 46 -27.22 11.02 -9.12
C THR A 46 -27.45 10.76 -10.60
N GLN A 47 -28.53 11.32 -11.14
CA GLN A 47 -28.69 11.50 -12.58
C GLN A 47 -27.51 12.36 -13.03
N PHE A 48 -26.49 11.74 -13.62
CA PHE A 48 -25.48 12.46 -14.37
C PHE A 48 -26.20 13.18 -15.53
N PRO A 49 -26.11 14.51 -15.64
CA PRO A 49 -26.47 15.18 -16.88
C PRO A 49 -25.68 14.54 -18.02
N GLN A 50 -26.38 14.28 -19.12
CA GLN A 50 -25.86 13.71 -20.37
C GLN A 50 -24.46 14.23 -20.67
N ALA A 51 -23.58 13.30 -21.04
CA ALA A 51 -22.17 13.53 -21.34
C ALA A 51 -21.95 14.83 -22.13
N VAL A 52 -21.16 15.73 -21.56
CA VAL A 52 -20.72 16.96 -22.23
C VAL A 52 -19.85 16.56 -23.43
N PRO A 53 -20.24 16.84 -24.69
CA PRO A 53 -19.41 16.51 -25.84
C PRO A 53 -18.12 17.34 -25.77
N GLY A 54 -16.98 16.68 -25.51
CA GLY A 54 -15.68 17.35 -25.38
C GLY A 54 -14.66 16.67 -24.46
N MET A 55 -15.11 15.77 -23.56
CA MET A 55 -14.21 15.02 -22.66
C MET A 55 -13.60 13.74 -23.27
N GLY A 56 -13.79 13.50 -24.58
CA GLY A 56 -13.25 12.32 -25.26
C GLY A 56 -11.71 12.26 -25.34
N GLY A 57 -11.03 13.40 -25.17
CA GLY A 57 -9.56 13.49 -25.21
C GLY A 57 -8.85 12.97 -23.95
N MET A 58 -9.55 12.86 -22.81
CA MET A 58 -9.02 12.27 -21.57
C MET A 58 -9.13 10.73 -21.54
N MET A 59 -9.79 10.12 -22.53
CA MET A 59 -9.98 8.67 -22.62
C MET A 59 -8.91 7.94 -23.43
N GLY A 60 -7.90 8.66 -23.96
CA GLY A 60 -6.95 8.09 -24.92
C GLY A 60 -5.89 7.16 -24.31
N GLN A 61 -5.34 7.50 -23.15
CA GLN A 61 -4.21 6.77 -22.54
C GLN A 61 -4.23 6.90 -20.99
N PRO A 62 -5.12 6.18 -20.30
CA PRO A 62 -5.25 6.27 -18.83
C PRO A 62 -3.94 5.96 -18.10
N ASP A 63 -3.14 5.02 -18.60
CA ASP A 63 -1.87 4.61 -17.98
C ASP A 63 -0.80 5.70 -18.05
N GLN A 64 -0.73 6.42 -19.18
CA GLN A 64 0.20 7.54 -19.34
C GLN A 64 -0.19 8.69 -18.40
N HIS A 65 -1.49 9.00 -18.31
CA HIS A 65 -1.97 10.04 -17.41
C HIS A 65 -1.71 9.69 -15.93
N PHE A 66 -1.98 8.44 -15.56
CA PHE A 66 -1.71 7.94 -14.22
C PHE A 66 -0.22 8.07 -13.86
N THR A 67 0.67 7.65 -14.76
CA THR A 67 2.12 7.65 -14.52
C THR A 67 2.68 9.06 -14.38
N VAL A 68 2.26 9.99 -15.23
CA VAL A 68 2.67 11.41 -15.16
C VAL A 68 2.24 12.05 -13.83
N MET A 69 1.09 11.66 -13.28
CA MET A 69 0.61 12.16 -12.00
C MET A 69 1.21 11.45 -10.78
N MET A 70 1.55 10.16 -10.90
CA MET A 70 2.09 9.40 -9.77
C MET A 70 3.56 9.66 -9.47
N ILE A 71 4.39 9.96 -10.48
CA ILE A 71 5.79 10.32 -10.23
C ILE A 71 5.91 11.48 -9.21
N PRO A 72 5.29 12.66 -9.41
CA PRO A 72 5.39 13.76 -8.46
C PRO A 72 4.69 13.47 -7.12
N HIS A 73 3.61 12.68 -7.11
CA HIS A 73 2.97 12.24 -5.87
C HIS A 73 3.93 11.41 -5.02
N HIS A 74 4.64 10.46 -5.63
CA HIS A 74 5.63 9.61 -4.97
C HIS A 74 6.86 10.39 -4.50
N GLU A 75 7.34 11.36 -5.28
CA GLU A 75 8.43 12.25 -4.87
C GLU A 75 8.07 13.03 -3.60
N GLY A 76 6.82 13.51 -3.49
CA GLY A 76 6.31 14.14 -2.27
C GLY A 76 6.29 13.19 -1.07
N ALA A 77 5.87 11.94 -1.26
CA ALA A 77 5.87 10.93 -0.20
C ALA A 77 7.29 10.56 0.27
N ILE A 78 8.25 10.49 -0.65
CA ILE A 78 9.67 10.28 -0.32
C ILE A 78 10.21 11.43 0.52
N ALA A 79 9.90 12.69 0.15
CA ALA A 79 10.32 13.85 0.93
C ALA A 79 9.74 13.81 2.36
N MET A 80 8.48 13.40 2.54
CA MET A 80 7.86 13.23 3.85
C MET A 80 8.48 12.07 4.64
N ALA A 81 8.82 10.97 3.98
CA ALA A 81 9.51 9.84 4.60
C ALA A 81 10.91 10.27 5.10
N ASP A 82 11.66 11.06 4.32
CA ASP A 82 12.95 11.60 4.75
C ASP A 82 12.83 12.51 5.98
N LEU A 83 11.80 13.36 6.04
CA LEU A 83 11.53 14.16 7.23
C LEU A 83 11.21 13.28 8.45
N ALA A 84 10.44 12.21 8.27
CA ALA A 84 10.12 11.28 9.33
C ALA A 84 11.36 10.52 9.84
N LEU A 85 12.26 10.10 8.94
CA LEU A 85 13.53 9.47 9.29
C LEU A 85 14.44 10.40 10.11
N GLN A 86 14.42 11.69 9.82
CA GLN A 86 15.24 12.68 10.53
C GLN A 86 14.65 13.09 11.89
N ARG A 87 13.31 13.12 12.02
CA ARG A 87 12.64 13.76 13.17
C ARG A 87 12.01 12.78 14.15
N SER A 88 11.68 11.57 13.72
CA SER A 88 11.00 10.62 14.59
C SER A 88 11.95 9.94 15.57
N GLN A 89 11.48 9.71 16.79
CA GLN A 89 12.14 8.86 17.79
C GLN A 89 11.47 7.49 17.93
N HIS A 90 10.37 7.28 17.21
CA HIS A 90 9.56 6.06 17.26
C HIS A 90 10.08 5.04 16.25
N PRO A 91 10.60 3.87 16.70
CA PRO A 91 11.19 2.87 15.80
C PRO A 91 10.22 2.37 14.71
N GLU A 92 8.94 2.27 15.05
CA GLU A 92 7.87 1.89 14.12
C GLU A 92 7.70 2.89 12.97
N ILE A 93 7.80 4.19 13.28
CA ILE A 93 7.71 5.25 12.27
C ILE A 93 8.96 5.27 11.39
N LEU A 94 10.15 5.08 11.99
CA LEU A 94 11.39 5.01 11.23
C LEU A 94 11.39 3.84 10.25
N THR A 95 10.88 2.69 10.69
CA THR A 95 10.75 1.49 9.85
C THR A 95 9.78 1.73 8.70
N LEU A 96 8.62 2.32 8.98
CA LEU A 96 7.62 2.65 7.95
C LEU A 96 8.18 3.68 6.94
N ALA A 97 8.87 4.72 7.41
CA ALA A 97 9.43 5.75 6.56
C ALA A 97 10.50 5.17 5.61
N GLN A 98 11.38 4.30 6.11
CA GLN A 98 12.36 3.61 5.27
C GLN A 98 11.67 2.75 4.21
N PHE A 99 10.65 1.98 4.61
CA PHE A 99 9.88 1.15 3.68
C PHE A 99 9.21 1.98 2.57
N ILE A 100 8.55 3.09 2.93
CA ILE A 100 7.90 4.01 1.99
C ILE A 100 8.93 4.57 1.00
N LYS A 101 10.07 5.06 1.49
CA LYS A 101 11.12 5.61 0.65
C LYS A 101 11.61 4.59 -0.37
N ASP A 102 11.90 3.37 0.09
CA ASP A 102 12.45 2.31 -0.76
C ASP A 102 11.42 1.81 -1.78
N SER A 103 10.16 1.63 -1.37
CA SER A 103 9.11 1.15 -2.27
C SER A 103 8.78 2.17 -3.35
N GLN A 104 8.60 3.44 -2.96
CA GLN A 104 8.18 4.47 -3.90
C GLN A 104 9.31 4.91 -4.84
N THR A 105 10.58 4.83 -4.40
CA THR A 105 11.73 5.02 -5.31
C THR A 105 11.72 3.98 -6.43
N ARG A 106 11.53 2.70 -6.09
CA ARG A 106 11.44 1.62 -7.10
C ARG A 106 10.22 1.76 -8.01
N GLU A 107 9.10 2.26 -7.51
CA GLU A 107 7.90 2.50 -8.33
C GLU A 107 8.11 3.66 -9.31
N ILE A 108 8.80 4.73 -8.90
CA ILE A 108 9.21 5.80 -9.82
C ILE A 108 10.11 5.26 -10.93
N GLU A 109 11.09 4.42 -10.60
CA GLU A 109 11.97 3.80 -11.60
C GLU A 109 11.17 2.99 -12.63
N LYS A 110 10.22 2.18 -12.17
CA LYS A 110 9.33 1.41 -13.08
C LYS A 110 8.50 2.33 -13.96
N MET A 111 7.87 3.34 -13.37
CA MET A 111 7.04 4.32 -14.07
C MET A 111 7.81 5.12 -15.12
N ARG A 112 9.10 5.40 -14.90
CA ARG A 112 9.98 6.06 -15.89
C ARG A 112 10.36 5.18 -17.08
N THR A 113 10.15 3.87 -16.97
CA THR A 113 10.49 2.88 -18.02
C THR A 113 9.28 2.34 -18.78
N TRP A 114 8.06 2.76 -18.40
CA TRP A 114 6.82 2.45 -19.11
C TRP A 114 6.64 3.36 -20.32
#